data_AF-A0A2S8NSL7-F1
#
_entry.id   AF-A0A2S8NSL7-F1
#
_cell.length_a   1.000
_cell.length_b   1.000
_cell.length_c   1.000
_cell.angle_alpha   90.00
_cell.angle_beta   90.00
_cell.angle_gamma   90.00
#
_symmetry.space_group_name_H-M   'P 1'
#
loop_
_entity.id
_entity.type
_entity.pdbx_description
1 polymer ?
#
loop_
_entity_poly.entity_id
_entity_poly.type
_entity_poly.pdbx_seq_one_letter_code
_entity_poly.pdbx_strand_id
1 'polypeptide(L)'
;FLFLPDLPRQFKPGWFDEELSKKMDILRTIPYLFLDDLGAENLTIYFRDDILYPLLNARQEKGLITFISSNFNPKQLKEHFQITNEKNQAMKAFRIINKLQKMCKVYSFDMIHPNLNPSQKGVLK
;
A
#
# COMPACT_ATOMS: atom_id res chain seq x y z
N PHE A 1 -11.53 4.94 -2.67
CA PHE A 1 -10.89 3.74 -3.22
C PHE A 1 -9.76 4.19 -4.13
N LEU A 2 -8.59 3.56 -4.06
CA LEU A 2 -7.43 3.85 -4.90
C LEU A 2 -6.80 2.54 -5.37
N PHE A 3 -6.53 2.44 -6.67
CA PHE A 3 -5.75 1.36 -7.24
C PHE A 3 -4.26 1.74 -7.22
N LEU A 4 -3.45 1.02 -6.44
CA LEU A 4 -2.05 1.36 -6.19
C LEU A 4 -1.19 1.37 -7.45
N PRO A 5 -1.38 0.47 -8.44
CA PRO A 5 -0.61 0.54 -9.68
C PRO A 5 -0.74 1.85 -10.46
N ASP A 6 -1.87 2.56 -10.32
CA ASP A 6 -2.07 3.87 -10.94
C ASP A 6 -1.51 5.02 -10.11
N LEU A 7 -1.41 4.85 -8.80
CA LEU A 7 -1.17 5.94 -7.86
C LEU A 7 0.19 6.62 -8.09
N PRO A 8 1.34 5.92 -8.19
CA PRO A 8 2.65 6.56 -8.38
C PRO A 8 2.74 7.47 -9.61
N ARG A 9 1.97 7.18 -10.67
CA ARG A 9 1.97 7.97 -11.91
C ARG A 9 1.50 9.40 -11.70
N GLN A 10 0.76 9.63 -10.62
CA GLN A 10 0.18 10.92 -10.26
C GLN A 10 1.12 11.78 -9.41
N PHE A 11 2.25 11.22 -8.93
CA PHE A 11 3.20 11.88 -8.03
C PHE A 11 4.58 12.04 -8.69
N LYS A 12 4.67 12.62 -9.89
CA LYS A 12 5.97 12.80 -10.54
C LYS A 12 6.77 13.94 -9.89
N PRO A 13 8.03 13.72 -9.48
CA PRO A 13 8.90 14.79 -8.99
C PRO A 13 9.01 15.92 -10.02
N GLY A 14 8.87 17.17 -9.56
CA GLY A 14 8.91 18.37 -10.42
C GLY A 14 7.54 18.84 -10.91
N TRP A 15 6.47 18.08 -10.68
CA TRP A 15 5.10 18.60 -10.80
C TRP A 15 4.78 19.40 -9.53
N PHE A 16 4.95 20.73 -9.60
CA PHE A 16 4.32 21.62 -8.64
C PHE A 16 2.83 21.62 -8.93
N ASP A 17 2.07 20.84 -8.17
CA ASP A 17 0.65 20.70 -8.43
C ASP A 17 -0.14 20.87 -7.13
N GLU A 18 -0.72 22.05 -6.97
CA GLU A 18 -1.63 22.37 -5.87
C GLU A 18 -2.76 21.31 -5.78
N GLU A 19 -3.14 20.72 -6.91
CA GLU A 19 -4.10 19.62 -7.00
C GLU A 19 -3.58 18.36 -6.30
N LEU A 20 -2.29 18.05 -6.42
CA LEU A 20 -1.67 16.91 -5.75
C LEU A 20 -1.65 17.10 -4.23
N SER A 21 -1.35 18.32 -3.76
CA SER A 21 -1.43 18.64 -2.33
C SER A 21 -2.86 18.47 -1.82
N LYS A 22 -3.85 19.05 -2.52
CA LYS A 22 -5.27 18.91 -2.19
C LYS A 22 -5.68 17.44 -2.14
N LYS A 23 -5.25 16.65 -3.12
CA LYS A 23 -5.49 15.20 -3.14
C LYS A 23 -4.90 14.52 -1.92
N MET A 24 -3.64 14.81 -1.57
CA MET A 24 -3.01 14.24 -0.38
C MET A 24 -3.73 14.64 0.91
N ASP A 25 -4.17 15.89 1.02
CA ASP A 25 -4.88 16.37 2.20
C ASP A 25 -6.23 15.66 2.36
N ILE A 26 -6.94 15.41 1.26
CA ILE A 26 -8.13 14.57 1.23
C ILE A 26 -7.77 13.15 1.70
N LEU A 27 -6.79 12.49 1.08
CA LEU A 27 -6.41 11.11 1.42
C LEU A 27 -5.96 10.94 2.89
N ARG A 28 -5.36 11.97 3.48
CA ARG A 28 -4.94 12.00 4.89
C ARG A 28 -6.10 12.23 5.88
N THR A 29 -7.30 12.60 5.42
CA THR A 29 -8.41 13.02 6.29
C THR A 29 -9.71 12.27 6.05
N ILE A 30 -9.90 11.64 4.87
CA ILE A 30 -11.12 10.88 4.62
C ILE A 30 -11.33 9.77 5.67
N PRO A 31 -12.57 9.55 6.14
CA PRO A 31 -12.87 8.58 7.19
C PRO A 31 -12.45 7.14 6.84
N TYR A 32 -12.68 6.75 5.58
CA TYR A 32 -12.40 5.42 5.07
C TYR A 32 -11.57 5.50 3.80
N LEU A 33 -10.42 4.83 3.79
CA LEU A 33 -9.56 4.71 2.61
C LEU A 33 -9.37 3.23 2.28
N PHE A 34 -9.52 2.90 1.00
CA PHE A 34 -9.24 1.58 0.45
C PHE A 34 -8.03 1.72 -0.49
N LEU A 35 -6.95 1.02 -0.18
CA LEU A 35 -5.73 0.91 -0.98
C LEU A 35 -5.71 -0.49 -1.60
N ASP A 36 -5.98 -0.55 -2.90
CA ASP A 36 -6.14 -1.82 -3.61
C ASP A 36 -4.86 -2.23 -4.34
N ASP A 37 -4.56 -3.52 -4.31
CA ASP A 37 -3.42 -4.17 -5.00
C ASP A 37 -2.04 -3.64 -4.57
N LEU A 38 -1.82 -3.51 -3.26
CA LEU A 38 -0.54 -3.11 -2.70
C LEU A 38 0.54 -4.14 -3.06
N GLY A 39 1.67 -3.68 -3.58
CA GLY A 39 2.76 -4.51 -4.07
C GLY A 39 2.81 -4.63 -5.60
N ALA A 40 1.73 -4.29 -6.31
CA ALA A 40 1.70 -4.29 -7.77
C ALA A 40 2.10 -2.93 -8.39
N GLU A 41 2.33 -1.90 -7.56
CA GLU A 41 2.72 -0.59 -8.03
C GLU A 41 4.17 -0.51 -8.52
N ASN A 42 4.43 0.44 -9.43
CA ASN A 42 5.79 0.81 -9.78
C ASN A 42 6.44 1.55 -8.60
N LEU A 43 7.10 0.78 -7.74
CA LEU A 43 7.65 1.27 -6.49
C LEU A 43 8.96 2.04 -6.73
N THR A 44 8.90 3.35 -6.53
CA THR A 44 10.08 4.22 -6.49
C THR A 44 10.40 4.63 -5.06
N ILE A 45 11.66 5.02 -4.80
CA ILE A 45 12.07 5.53 -3.47
C ILE A 45 11.21 6.73 -3.07
N TYR A 46 10.96 7.65 -4.02
CA TYR A 46 10.12 8.82 -3.79
C TYR A 46 8.68 8.43 -3.42
N PHE A 47 8.05 7.54 -4.19
CA PHE A 47 6.69 7.11 -3.86
C PHE A 47 6.64 6.42 -2.48
N ARG A 48 7.63 5.57 -2.16
CA ARG A 48 7.68 4.86 -0.89
C ARG A 48 7.87 5.81 0.30
N ASP A 49 8.89 6.65 0.24
CA ASP A 49 9.38 7.41 1.39
C ASP A 49 8.66 8.76 1.56
N ASP A 50 8.26 9.41 0.47
CA ASP A 50 7.68 10.76 0.49
C ASP A 50 6.14 10.76 0.35
N ILE A 51 5.56 9.70 -0.22
CA ILE A 51 4.11 9.63 -0.46
C ILE A 51 3.44 8.57 0.42
N LEU A 52 3.78 7.30 0.23
CA LEU A 52 3.09 6.18 0.87
C LEU A 52 3.32 6.15 2.38
N TYR A 53 4.58 6.20 2.83
CA TYR A 53 4.88 6.14 4.26
C TYR A 53 4.29 7.34 5.03
N PRO A 54 4.40 8.60 4.57
CA PRO A 54 3.76 9.74 5.22
C PRO A 54 2.23 9.66 5.22
N LEU A 55 1.61 9.16 4.14
CA LEU A 55 0.15 8.93 4.09
C LEU A 55 -0.29 7.94 5.17
N LEU A 56 0.36 6.78 5.25
CA LEU A 56 0.06 5.76 6.27
C LEU A 56 0.29 6.33 7.68
N ASN A 57 1.36 7.10 7.88
CA ASN A 57 1.65 7.69 9.18
C ASN A 57 0.57 8.68 9.62
N ALA A 58 0.20 9.62 8.75
CA ALA A 58 -0.84 10.62 9.03
C ALA A 58 -2.19 9.98 9.35
N ARG A 59 -2.54 8.89 8.65
CA ARG A 59 -3.78 8.16 8.91
C ARG A 59 -3.73 7.38 10.22
N GLN A 60 -2.60 6.77 10.57
CA GLN A 60 -2.42 6.10 11.85
C GLN A 60 -2.54 7.09 13.02
N GLU A 61 -1.88 8.24 12.94
CA GLU A 61 -1.90 9.28 13.99
C GLU A 61 -3.31 9.78 14.28
N LYS A 62 -4.14 9.90 13.24
CA LYS A 62 -5.56 10.30 13.35
C LYS A 62 -6.51 9.15 13.65
N GLY A 63 -6.03 7.91 13.74
CA GLY A 63 -6.87 6.74 13.94
C GLY A 63 -7.86 6.46 12.80
N LEU A 64 -7.55 6.87 11.56
CA LEU A 64 -8.46 6.73 10.42
C LEU A 64 -8.42 5.32 9.83
N ILE A 65 -9.61 4.80 9.53
CA ILE A 65 -9.79 3.42 9.06
C ILE A 65 -9.21 3.28 7.64
N THR A 66 -8.33 2.29 7.46
CA THR A 66 -7.68 2.02 6.19
C THR A 66 -7.79 0.53 5.88
N PHE A 67 -8.36 0.20 4.72
CA PHE A 67 -8.44 -1.14 4.17
C PHE A 67 -7.38 -1.29 3.09
N ILE A 68 -6.73 -2.44 3.06
CA ILE A 68 -5.63 -2.73 2.15
C ILE A 68 -5.83 -4.14 1.60
N SER A 69 -5.75 -4.29 0.28
CA SER A 69 -5.65 -5.59 -0.38
C SER A 69 -4.24 -5.75 -0.96
N SER A 70 -3.77 -6.99 -1.07
CA SER A 70 -2.45 -7.31 -1.64
C SER A 70 -2.42 -8.78 -2.05
N ASN A 71 -1.75 -9.04 -3.17
CA ASN A 71 -1.37 -10.39 -3.59
C ASN A 71 -0.13 -10.91 -2.82
N PHE A 72 0.50 -10.07 -2.01
CA PHE A 72 1.69 -10.38 -1.23
C PHE A 72 1.37 -10.51 0.25
N ASN A 73 1.97 -11.53 0.87
CA ASN A 73 1.99 -11.61 2.33
C ASN A 73 2.94 -10.55 2.92
N PRO A 74 2.91 -10.29 4.25
CA PRO A 74 3.75 -9.26 4.87
C PRO A 74 5.26 -9.45 4.65
N LYS A 75 5.74 -10.68 4.48
CA LYS A 75 7.16 -10.96 4.19
C LYS A 75 7.50 -10.55 2.75
N GLN A 76 6.67 -10.94 1.78
CA GLN A 76 6.83 -10.56 0.38
C GLN A 76 6.73 -9.03 0.19
N LEU A 77 5.78 -8.38 0.88
CA LEU A 77 5.70 -6.91 0.89
C LEU A 77 6.98 -6.27 1.46
N LYS A 78 7.59 -6.86 2.49
CA LYS A 78 8.86 -6.36 3.04
C LYS A 78 9.96 -6.39 1.99
N GLU A 79 10.07 -7.51 1.27
CA GLU A 79 11.03 -7.69 0.19
C GLU A 79 10.77 -6.68 -0.95
N HIS A 80 9.51 -6.51 -1.35
CA HIS A 80 9.09 -5.50 -2.33
C HIS A 80 9.47 -4.07 -1.91
N PHE A 81 9.20 -3.68 -0.66
CA PHE A 81 9.57 -2.34 -0.17
C PHE A 81 11.06 -2.11 0.00
N GLN A 82 11.88 -3.17 -0.03
CA GLN A 82 13.33 -3.10 -0.01
C GLN A 82 13.87 -2.96 -1.44
N ILE A 83 13.76 -1.76 -2.00
CA ILE A 83 14.13 -1.44 -3.39
C ILE A 83 15.59 -1.79 -3.71
N THR A 84 16.52 -1.66 -2.75
CA THR A 84 17.93 -2.04 -2.92
C THR A 84 18.43 -2.82 -1.71
N ASN A 85 19.56 -3.54 -1.86
CA ASN A 85 20.18 -4.36 -0.82
C ASN A 85 20.95 -3.55 0.26
N GLU A 86 20.86 -2.23 0.22
CA GLU A 86 21.48 -1.39 1.25
C GLU A 86 20.81 -1.59 2.62
N LYS A 87 21.62 -1.70 3.68
CA LYS A 87 21.14 -1.93 5.05
C LYS A 87 20.08 -0.91 5.51
N ASN A 88 20.16 0.34 5.04
CA ASN A 88 19.18 1.39 5.32
C ASN A 88 17.78 1.03 4.78
N GLN A 89 17.70 0.48 3.57
CA GLN A 89 16.45 0.16 2.90
C GLN A 89 15.68 -0.94 3.61
N ALA A 90 16.38 -1.96 4.13
CA ALA A 90 15.77 -3.03 4.93
C ALA A 90 15.03 -2.48 6.16
N MET A 91 15.59 -1.46 6.82
CA MET A 91 14.95 -0.80 7.97
C MET A 91 13.74 0.04 7.54
N LYS A 92 13.81 0.72 6.39
CA LYS A 92 12.67 1.47 5.84
C LYS A 92 11.50 0.54 5.47
N ALA A 93 11.79 -0.55 4.78
CA ALA A 93 10.79 -1.58 4.46
C ALA A 93 10.15 -2.16 5.73
N PHE A 94 10.96 -2.50 6.73
CA PHE A 94 10.47 -2.99 8.03
C PHE A 94 9.53 -1.99 8.72
N ARG A 95 9.82 -0.68 8.66
CA ARG A 95 8.94 0.36 9.23
C ARG A 95 7.58 0.39 8.56
N ILE A 96 7.52 0.25 7.23
CA ILE A 96 6.25 0.17 6.49
C ILE A 96 5.46 -1.05 6.93
N ILE A 97 6.07 -2.24 6.96
CA ILE A 97 5.35 -3.45 7.38
C ILE A 97 4.82 -3.35 8.81
N ASN A 98 5.63 -2.88 9.74
CA ASN A 98 5.16 -2.64 11.12
C ASN A 98 4.02 -1.64 11.19
N LYS A 99 4.04 -0.61 10.34
CA LYS A 99 2.95 0.38 10.23
C LYS A 99 1.66 -0.29 9.79
N LEU A 100 1.72 -1.08 8.72
CA LEU A 100 0.57 -1.85 8.21
C LEU A 100 -0.01 -2.77 9.28
N GLN A 101 0.84 -3.52 9.99
CA GLN A 101 0.40 -4.45 11.04
C GLN A 101 -0.19 -3.76 12.28
N LYS A 102 0.20 -2.51 12.56
CA LYS A 102 -0.40 -1.72 13.65
C LYS A 102 -1.74 -1.10 13.25
N MET A 103 -1.90 -0.73 11.97
CA MET A 103 -3.10 -0.10 11.46
C MET A 103 -4.19 -1.09 11.07
N CYS A 104 -3.79 -2.29 10.64
CA CYS A 104 -4.68 -3.26 10.01
C CYS A 104 -4.56 -4.62 10.70
N LYS A 105 -5.69 -5.29 10.90
CA LYS A 105 -5.71 -6.72 11.17
C LYS A 105 -5.52 -7.48 9.87
N VAL A 106 -4.51 -8.34 9.80
CA VAL A 106 -4.17 -9.11 8.61
C VAL A 106 -5.06 -10.35 8.52
N TYR A 107 -5.61 -10.59 7.33
CA TYR A 107 -6.35 -11.80 6.98
C TYR A 107 -5.70 -12.42 5.75
N SER A 108 -5.36 -13.71 5.82
CA SER A 108 -4.92 -14.46 4.63
C SER A 108 -6.12 -15.12 3.99
N PHE A 109 -6.28 -14.92 2.69
CA PHE A 109 -7.23 -15.66 1.86
C PHE A 109 -6.45 -16.77 1.15
N ASP A 110 -5.92 -17.72 1.91
CA ASP A 110 -5.31 -18.89 1.29
C ASP A 110 -6.41 -19.61 0.51
N MET A 111 -6.18 -19.85 -0.79
CA MET A 111 -7.13 -20.49 -1.72
C MET A 111 -7.39 -21.98 -1.40
N ILE A 112 -7.65 -22.32 -0.14
CA ILE A 112 -8.22 -23.61 0.24
C ILE A 112 -9.68 -23.37 0.61
N HIS A 113 -10.48 -23.02 -0.40
CA HIS A 113 -11.88 -23.39 -0.37
C HIS A 113 -11.95 -24.79 -0.99
N PRO A 114 -12.21 -25.87 -0.23
CA PRO A 114 -12.13 -27.25 -0.72
C PRO A 114 -13.08 -27.59 -1.90
N ASN A 115 -13.92 -26.64 -2.33
CA ASN A 115 -14.95 -26.82 -3.36
C ASN A 115 -14.85 -25.83 -4.53
N LEU A 116 -13.76 -25.06 -4.69
CA LEU A 116 -13.62 -24.17 -5.85
C LEU A 116 -13.00 -24.92 -7.03
N ASN A 117 -13.79 -25.12 -8.09
CA ASN A 117 -13.35 -25.73 -9.33
C ASN A 117 -12.42 -24.76 -10.09
N PRO A 118 -11.19 -25.16 -10.48
CA PRO A 118 -10.25 -24.32 -11.23
C PRO A 118 -10.80 -23.73 -12.54
N SER A 119 -11.90 -24.29 -13.09
CA SER A 119 -12.55 -23.80 -14.31
C SER A 119 -13.60 -22.70 -14.07
N GLN A 120 -13.89 -22.31 -12.83
CA GLN A 120 -14.81 -21.21 -12.54
C GLN A 120 -14.14 -19.86 -12.82
N LYS A 121 -14.43 -19.29 -13.99
CA LYS A 121 -14.14 -17.88 -14.30
C LYS A 121 -14.92 -16.99 -13.31
N GLY A 122 -14.23 -16.04 -12.68
CA GLY A 122 -14.81 -15.08 -11.74
C GLY A 122 -14.33 -15.20 -10.29
N VAL A 123 -13.50 -16.20 -9.97
CA VAL A 123 -12.78 -16.21 -8.69
C VAL A 123 -11.65 -15.20 -8.78
N LEU A 124 -11.78 -14.08 -8.06
CA LEU A 124 -10.65 -13.20 -7.75
C LEU A 124 -9.60 -14.07 -7.05
N LYS A 125 -8.48 -14.26 -7.73
CA LYS A 125 -7.28 -14.89 -7.20
C LYS A 125 -6.60 -13.94 -6.24
#